data_AF-A0A382CAW8-F1
#
_entry.id   AF-A0A382CAW8-F1
#
_cell.length_a   1.000
_cell.length_b   1.000
_cell.length_c   1.000
_cell.angle_alpha   90.00
_cell.angle_beta   90.00
_cell.angle_gamma   90.00
#
_symmetry.space_group_name_H-M   'P 1'
#
loop_
_entity.id
_entity.type
_entity.pdbx_description
1 polymer ?
#
loop_
_entity_poly.entity_id
_entity_poly.type
_entity_poly.pdbx_seq_one_letter_code
_entity_poly.pdbx_strand_id
1 'polypeptide(L)'
;APESVIFEIQEKKPEIKMDENKKKCINLLNKKFQNINWTPEEIHNAFYDLQENSGIPAKDFFRIIYNILLNKEKGPRLGFFLATLDKNFVIKRLESYQN
;
A
#
# COMPACT_ATOMS: atom_id res chain seq x y z
N ALA A 1 -24.56 -18.23 5.65
CA ALA A 1 -24.25 -16.79 5.49
C ALA A 1 -22.94 -16.69 4.72
N PRO A 2 -22.75 -15.73 3.81
CA PRO A 2 -21.49 -15.62 3.08
C PRO A 2 -20.39 -15.18 4.06
N GLU A 3 -19.27 -15.88 4.04
CA GLU A 3 -18.10 -15.61 4.87
C GLU A 3 -17.66 -14.16 4.61
N SER A 4 -17.89 -13.28 5.59
CA SER A 4 -17.35 -11.93 5.53
C SER A 4 -15.84 -12.05 5.54
N VAL A 5 -15.20 -11.61 4.46
CA VAL A 5 -13.74 -11.67 4.35
C VAL A 5 -13.15 -10.77 5.43
N ILE A 6 -12.57 -11.37 6.46
CA ILE A 6 -11.82 -10.65 7.50
C ILE A 6 -10.45 -10.30 6.91
N PHE A 7 -10.14 -9.01 6.89
CA PHE A 7 -8.83 -8.51 6.48
C PHE A 7 -8.01 -8.23 7.72
N GLU A 8 -7.06 -9.13 8.02
CA GLU A 8 -6.15 -8.99 9.15
C GLU A 8 -4.81 -8.42 8.71
N ILE A 9 -4.38 -7.37 9.40
CA ILE A 9 -3.06 -6.77 9.20
C ILE A 9 -2.01 -7.76 9.71
N GLN A 10 -1.05 -8.08 8.87
CA GLN A 10 0.03 -8.98 9.21
C GLN A 10 0.95 -8.34 10.25
N GLU A 11 0.97 -8.88 11.47
CA GLU A 11 1.85 -8.40 12.55
C GLU A 11 3.31 -8.44 12.13
N LYS A 12 3.71 -9.56 11.50
CA LYS A 12 5.04 -9.74 10.92
C LYS A 12 5.06 -9.28 9.46
N LYS A 13 6.22 -8.83 9.00
CA LYS A 13 6.48 -8.49 7.59
C LYS A 13 6.28 -9.74 6.70
N PRO A 14 5.33 -9.74 5.76
CA PRO A 14 5.19 -10.85 4.81
C PRO A 14 6.42 -11.06 3.93
N GLU A 15 6.70 -12.31 3.58
CA GLU A 15 7.71 -12.63 2.58
C GLU A 15 7.15 -12.42 1.19
N ILE A 16 7.61 -11.37 0.52
CA ILE A 16 7.19 -11.02 -0.84
C ILE A 16 8.41 -11.12 -1.74
N LYS A 17 8.29 -11.89 -2.83
CA LYS A 17 9.34 -11.94 -3.86
C LYS A 17 9.57 -10.55 -4.43
N MET A 18 10.73 -9.99 -4.16
CA MET A 18 11.10 -8.64 -4.59
C MET A 18 11.68 -8.67 -6.00
N ASP A 19 11.20 -7.77 -6.85
CA ASP A 19 11.75 -7.50 -8.19
C ASP A 19 11.94 -5.98 -8.36
N GLU A 20 12.58 -5.57 -9.45
CA GLU A 20 12.89 -4.15 -9.70
C GLU A 20 11.63 -3.28 -9.77
N ASN A 21 10.55 -3.79 -10.34
CA ASN A 21 9.28 -3.06 -10.44
C ASN A 21 8.65 -2.85 -9.06
N LYS A 22 8.64 -3.88 -8.20
CA LYS A 22 8.12 -3.78 -6.84
C LYS A 22 8.95 -2.85 -5.98
N LYS A 23 10.30 -2.92 -6.07
CA LYS A 23 11.19 -1.96 -5.39
C LYS A 23 10.88 -0.53 -5.81
N LYS A 24 10.73 -0.29 -7.12
CA LYS A 24 10.34 1.02 -7.65
C LYS A 24 8.99 1.48 -7.10
N CYS A 25 7.98 0.61 -7.10
CA CYS A 25 6.66 0.93 -6.59
C CYS A 25 6.69 1.31 -5.09
N ILE A 26 7.41 0.54 -4.28
CA ILE A 26 7.55 0.78 -2.84
C ILE A 26 8.25 2.10 -2.57
N ASN A 27 9.34 2.39 -3.30
CA ASN A 27 10.06 3.66 -3.18
C ASN A 27 9.17 4.87 -3.51
N LEU A 28 8.37 4.76 -4.57
CA LEU A 28 7.44 5.81 -4.98
C LEU A 28 6.31 6.00 -3.97
N LEU A 29 5.73 4.90 -3.48
CA LEU A 29 4.70 4.92 -2.43
C LEU A 29 5.20 5.58 -1.15
N ASN A 30 6.39 5.18 -0.66
CA ASN A 30 6.93 5.75 0.56
C ASN A 30 7.11 7.27 0.42
N LYS A 31 7.77 7.72 -0.65
CA LYS A 31 7.94 9.16 -0.92
C LYS A 31 6.61 9.90 -0.99
N LYS A 32 5.62 9.37 -1.69
CA LYS A 32 4.30 10.02 -1.82
C LYS A 32 3.59 10.08 -0.45
N PHE A 33 3.56 8.97 0.28
CA PHE A 33 2.87 8.86 1.56
C PHE A 33 3.46 9.76 2.65
N GLN A 34 4.77 10.00 2.64
CA GLN A 34 5.39 10.97 3.54
C GLN A 34 4.82 12.39 3.36
N ASN A 35 4.47 12.77 2.13
CA ASN A 35 4.13 14.15 1.74
C ASN A 35 2.63 14.46 1.60
N ILE A 36 1.74 13.54 1.97
CA ILE A 36 0.27 13.76 1.93
C ILE A 36 -0.34 13.83 3.33
N ASN A 37 -1.51 14.46 3.41
CA ASN A 37 -2.39 14.32 4.57
C ASN A 37 -2.95 12.89 4.64
N TRP A 38 -3.10 12.35 5.84
CA TRP A 38 -3.53 10.96 6.02
C TRP A 38 -5.06 10.81 6.05
N THR A 39 -5.71 11.24 4.97
CA THR A 39 -7.16 11.14 4.79
C THR A 39 -7.50 10.14 3.68
N PRO A 40 -8.69 9.50 3.70
CA PRO A 40 -9.07 8.51 2.68
C PRO A 40 -8.97 9.03 1.24
N GLU A 41 -9.36 10.29 1.02
CA GLU A 41 -9.35 10.95 -0.28
C GLU A 41 -7.91 11.19 -0.77
N GLU A 42 -7.06 11.80 0.05
CA GLU A 42 -5.67 12.09 -0.31
C GLU A 42 -4.86 10.81 -0.53
N ILE A 43 -5.11 9.76 0.26
CA ILE A 43 -4.51 8.45 0.06
C ILE A 43 -4.97 7.86 -1.27
N HIS A 44 -6.26 7.95 -1.61
CA HIS A 44 -6.79 7.45 -2.88
C HIS A 44 -6.18 8.20 -4.06
N ASN A 45 -6.18 9.54 -4.03
CA ASN A 45 -5.60 10.41 -5.04
C ASN A 45 -4.11 10.12 -5.26
N ALA A 46 -3.37 9.85 -4.17
CA ALA A 46 -1.95 9.52 -4.24
C ALA A 46 -1.64 8.33 -5.16
N PHE A 47 -2.52 7.32 -5.24
CA PHE A 47 -2.30 6.18 -6.16
C PHE A 47 -2.44 6.57 -7.63
N TYR A 48 -3.38 7.47 -7.95
CA TYR A 48 -3.58 7.95 -9.32
C TYR A 48 -2.50 8.95 -9.73
N ASP A 49 -2.10 9.85 -8.83
CA ASP A 49 -0.96 10.73 -9.03
C ASP A 49 0.30 9.92 -9.34
N LEU A 50 0.55 8.84 -8.58
CA LEU A 50 1.69 7.97 -8.83
C LEU A 50 1.59 7.29 -10.19
N GLN A 51 0.40 6.89 -10.63
CA GLN A 51 0.20 6.35 -11.96
C GLN A 51 0.56 7.37 -13.05
N GLU A 52 0.02 8.58 -12.96
CA GLU A 52 0.28 9.64 -13.95
C GLU A 52 1.76 10.01 -14.02
N ASN A 53 2.44 10.10 -12.88
CA ASN A 53 3.85 10.52 -12.82
C ASN A 53 4.85 9.40 -13.17
N SER A 54 4.49 8.13 -12.98
CA SER A 54 5.43 7.02 -13.17
C SER A 54 5.13 6.12 -14.37
N GLY A 55 3.93 6.24 -14.96
CA GLY A 55 3.41 5.33 -15.98
C GLY A 55 3.05 3.93 -15.45
N ILE A 56 3.18 3.69 -14.14
CA ILE A 56 2.84 2.40 -13.51
C ILE A 56 1.35 2.39 -13.17
N PRO A 57 0.58 1.37 -13.56
CA PRO A 57 -0.85 1.32 -13.25
C PRO A 57 -1.13 1.40 -11.73
N ALA A 58 -2.16 2.17 -11.34
CA ALA A 58 -2.61 2.32 -9.94
C ALA A 58 -2.86 0.96 -9.26
N LYS A 59 -3.38 0.00 -10.02
CA LYS A 59 -3.60 -1.40 -9.58
C LYS A 59 -2.35 -2.08 -9.03
N ASP A 60 -1.17 -1.76 -9.56
CA ASP A 60 0.07 -2.38 -9.13
C ASP A 60 0.50 -1.81 -7.77
N PHE A 61 0.33 -0.51 -7.55
CA PHE A 61 0.52 0.10 -6.23
C PHE A 61 -0.49 -0.42 -5.20
N PHE A 62 -1.77 -0.56 -5.57
CA PHE A 62 -2.78 -1.16 -4.69
C PHE A 62 -2.37 -2.59 -4.28
N ARG A 63 -1.94 -3.40 -5.25
CA ARG A 63 -1.49 -4.78 -5.01
C ARG A 63 -0.26 -4.84 -4.12
N ILE A 64 0.69 -3.92 -4.25
CA ILE A 64 1.84 -3.81 -3.34
C ILE A 64 1.39 -3.64 -1.90
N ILE A 65 0.47 -2.71 -1.65
CA ILE A 65 -0.01 -2.46 -0.29
C ILE A 65 -0.77 -3.66 0.27
N TYR A 66 -1.64 -4.30 -0.51
CA TYR A 66 -2.33 -5.51 -0.05
C TYR A 66 -1.35 -6.65 0.30
N ASN A 67 -0.31 -6.86 -0.51
CA ASN A 67 0.69 -7.87 -0.19
C ASN A 67 1.46 -7.52 1.10
N ILE A 68 1.86 -6.26 1.25
CA ILE A 68 2.69 -5.79 2.37
C ILE A 68 1.94 -5.77 3.70
N LEU A 69 0.66 -5.41 3.68
CA LEU A 69 -0.15 -5.26 4.89
C LEU A 69 -1.00 -6.48 5.20
N LEU A 70 -1.52 -7.17 4.19
CA LEU A 70 -2.50 -8.24 4.36
C LEU A 70 -2.00 -9.61 3.89
N ASN A 71 -0.87 -9.67 3.18
CA ASN A 71 -0.42 -10.87 2.44
C ASN A 71 -1.53 -11.41 1.51
N LYS A 72 -2.23 -10.51 0.82
CA LYS A 72 -3.31 -10.82 -0.13
C LYS A 72 -3.11 -10.05 -1.42
N GLU A 73 -3.72 -10.53 -2.50
CA GLU A 73 -3.69 -9.86 -3.80
C GLU A 73 -4.75 -8.76 -3.97
N LYS A 74 -5.82 -8.82 -3.17
CA LYS A 74 -6.95 -7.89 -3.18
C LYS A 74 -7.50 -7.72 -1.78
N GLY A 75 -8.20 -6.62 -1.55
CA GLY A 75 -8.72 -6.29 -0.24
C GLY A 75 -9.85 -5.26 -0.24
N PRO A 76 -10.14 -4.65 0.91
CA PRO A 76 -11.18 -3.64 1.06
C PRO A 76 -10.79 -2.36 0.32
N ARG A 77 -11.69 -1.38 0.21
CA ARG A 77 -11.37 -0.08 -0.40
C ARG A 77 -10.16 0.55 0.30
N LEU A 78 -9.01 0.56 -0.38
CA LEU A 78 -7.73 0.75 0.27
C LEU A 78 -7.54 2.16 0.85
N GLY A 79 -8.06 3.20 0.22
CA GLY A 79 -7.99 4.57 0.76
C GLY A 79 -8.62 4.67 2.15
N PHE A 80 -9.84 4.13 2.31
CA PHE A 80 -10.52 4.06 3.61
C PHE A 80 -9.78 3.17 4.59
N PHE A 81 -9.32 1.99 4.16
CA PHE A 81 -8.62 1.05 5.02
C PHE A 81 -7.30 1.64 5.56
N LEU A 82 -6.47 2.26 4.72
CA LEU A 82 -5.22 2.87 5.14
C LEU A 82 -5.44 4.04 6.10
N ALA A 83 -6.52 4.81 5.91
CA ALA A 83 -6.88 5.91 6.79
C ALA A 83 -7.30 5.44 8.20
N THR A 84 -7.68 4.17 8.39
CA THR A 84 -7.89 3.62 9.74
C THR A 84 -6.59 3.18 10.41
N LEU A 85 -5.46 3.21 9.70
CA LEU A 85 -4.15 2.82 10.23
C LEU A 85 -3.32 4.06 10.56
N ASP A 86 -2.39 3.89 11.50
CA ASP A 86 -1.38 4.90 11.77
C ASP A 86 -0.46 5.10 10.55
N LYS A 87 -0.29 6.36 10.12
CA LYS A 87 0.57 6.73 8.98
C LYS A 87 2.00 6.23 9.15
N ASN A 88 2.57 6.38 10.35
CA ASN A 88 3.96 6.00 10.61
C ASN A 88 4.13 4.48 10.58
N PHE A 89 3.14 3.72 11.03
CA PHE A 89 3.13 2.26 10.86
C PHE A 89 3.23 1.86 9.39
N VAL A 90 2.42 2.46 8.51
CA VAL A 90 2.42 2.15 7.08
C VAL A 90 3.75 2.53 6.42
N ILE A 91 4.28 3.72 6.73
CA ILE A 91 5.58 4.17 6.21
C ILE A 91 6.71 3.23 6.67
N LYS A 92 6.82 2.94 7.97
CA LYS A 92 7.83 2.01 8.49
C LYS A 92 7.71 0.62 7.87
N ARG A 93 6.48 0.16 7.64
CA ARG A 93 6.25 -1.12 6.97
C ARG A 93 6.76 -1.10 5.53
N LEU A 94 6.57 -0.02 4.77
CA LEU A 94 7.14 0.15 3.43
C LEU A 94 8.68 0.20 3.45
N GLU A 95 9.25 0.97 4.37
CA GLU A 95 10.71 1.11 4.55
C GLU A 95 11.39 -0.24 4.79
N SER A 96 10.73 -1.15 5.50
CA SER A 96 11.27 -2.48 5.76
C SER A 96 11.56 -3.31 4.49
N TYR A 97 11.04 -2.92 3.32
CA TYR A 97 11.26 -3.59 2.02
C TYR A 97 12.26 -2.85 1.11
N GLN A 98 12.81 -1.72 1.54
CA GLN A 98 13.75 -0.93 0.73
C GLN A 98 15.23 -1.28 0.96
N ASN A 99 15.53 -2.08 1.99
CA ASN A 99 16.86 -2.64 2.26
C ASN A 99 17.19 -3.83 1.37
#